data_AF-A0AAE3CFF2-F1
#
_entry.id   AF-A0AAE3CFF2-F1
#
_cell.length_a   1.000
_cell.length_b   1.000
_cell.length_c   1.000
_cell.angle_alpha   90.00
_cell.angle_beta   90.00
_cell.angle_gamma   90.00
#
_symmetry.space_group_name_H-M   'P 1'
#
loop_
_entity.id
_entity.type
_entity.pdbx_description
1 polymer ?
#
loop_
_entity_poly.entity_id
_entity_poly.type
_entity_poly.pdbx_seq_one_letter_code
_entity_poly.pdbx_strand_id
1 'polypeptide(L)'
;MGDEFSIVSVEENLIKANENVAKEVSRLLVEKGIRSFDIVGAIGAGKTSLLERIVERLKGEYRIAVITGDVTTRIDADRISRHGVKTLQINTGRECALTAFFLKEALKKIDLEDVDVLFVENVGNLICPADYMLGCDKRMVVVSLTEGPYVVKKHPLLFKISDIAIINKVDLK
;
A
#
# COMPACT_ATOMS: atom_id res chain seq x y z
N MET A 1 49.08 8.11 -5.87
CA MET A 1 48.27 6.88 -5.78
C MET A 1 47.33 7.09 -4.61
N GLY A 2 46.19 7.72 -4.88
CA GLY A 2 45.14 7.92 -3.87
C GLY A 2 44.16 6.79 -4.05
N ASP A 3 43.86 6.08 -2.97
CA ASP A 3 43.00 4.90 -2.99
C ASP A 3 41.64 5.21 -3.67
N GLU A 4 41.36 4.48 -4.74
CA GLU A 4 40.06 4.47 -5.42
C GLU A 4 39.07 3.65 -4.57
N PHE A 5 38.53 4.25 -3.52
CA PHE A 5 37.40 3.65 -2.80
C PHE A 5 36.11 3.89 -3.59
N SER A 6 35.41 2.80 -3.94
CA SER A 6 34.06 2.87 -4.49
C SER A 6 33.03 2.82 -3.35
N ILE A 7 32.20 3.85 -3.24
CA ILE A 7 31.08 3.87 -2.30
C ILE A 7 29.93 3.08 -2.92
N VAL A 8 29.58 1.95 -2.33
CA VAL A 8 28.39 1.19 -2.72
C VAL A 8 27.19 1.69 -1.90
N SER A 9 26.30 2.44 -2.55
CA SER A 9 25.01 2.84 -1.96
C SER A 9 24.04 1.64 -2.01
N VAL A 10 24.03 0.84 -0.94
CA VAL A 10 23.17 -0.36 -0.83
C VAL A 10 21.69 0.00 -0.91
N GLU A 11 21.30 1.12 -0.32
CA GLU A 11 19.91 1.60 -0.30
C GLU A 11 19.38 1.91 -1.71
N GLU A 12 20.15 2.64 -2.52
CA GLU A 12 19.77 2.91 -3.92
C GLU A 12 19.63 1.64 -4.75
N ASN A 13 20.49 0.64 -4.50
CA ASN A 13 20.40 -0.64 -5.19
C ASN A 13 19.12 -1.40 -4.82
N LEU A 14 18.71 -1.35 -3.54
CA LEU A 14 17.46 -1.95 -3.09
C LEU A 14 16.23 -1.25 -3.67
N ILE A 15 16.23 0.09 -3.73
CA ILE A 15 15.15 0.87 -4.34
C ILE A 15 15.03 0.54 -5.83
N LYS A 16 16.15 0.55 -6.57
CA LYS A 16 16.17 0.17 -8.00
C LYS A 16 15.72 -1.27 -8.23
N ALA A 17 16.12 -2.20 -7.36
CA ALA A 17 15.66 -3.59 -7.43
C ALA A 17 14.14 -3.67 -7.22
N ASN A 18 13.60 -2.93 -6.24
CA ASN A 18 12.17 -2.82 -6.01
C ASN A 18 11.42 -2.24 -7.22
N GLU A 19 11.94 -1.19 -7.86
CA GLU A 19 11.33 -0.60 -9.05
C GLU A 19 11.18 -1.60 -10.20
N ASN A 20 12.18 -2.46 -10.41
CA ASN A 20 12.11 -3.50 -11.43
C ASN A 20 10.97 -4.49 -11.14
N VAL A 21 10.82 -4.90 -9.88
CA VAL A 21 9.71 -5.77 -9.46
C VAL A 21 8.37 -5.05 -9.53
N ALA A 22 8.31 -3.77 -9.18
CA ALA A 22 7.09 -2.97 -9.30
C ALA A 22 6.61 -2.89 -10.76
N LYS A 23 7.52 -2.79 -11.73
CA LYS A 23 7.19 -2.83 -13.16
C LYS A 23 6.66 -4.20 -13.61
N GLU A 24 7.11 -5.29 -12.98
CA GLU A 24 6.57 -6.62 -13.25
C GLU A 24 5.18 -6.80 -12.65
N VAL A 25 4.98 -6.36 -11.40
CA VAL A 25 3.67 -6.35 -10.75
C VAL A 25 2.66 -5.53 -11.54
N SER A 26 3.05 -4.32 -11.97
CA SER A 26 2.20 -3.45 -12.79
C SER A 26 1.81 -4.12 -14.11
N ARG A 27 2.78 -4.72 -14.83
CA ARG A 27 2.50 -5.47 -16.06
C ARG A 27 1.51 -6.60 -15.83
N LEU A 28 1.72 -7.41 -14.78
CA LEU A 28 0.82 -8.50 -14.43
C LEU A 28 -0.61 -8.02 -14.14
N LEU A 29 -0.77 -6.97 -13.33
CA LEU A 29 -2.09 -6.43 -12.98
C LEU A 29 -2.80 -5.86 -14.21
N VAL A 30 -2.08 -5.14 -15.07
CA VAL A 30 -2.61 -4.61 -16.34
C VAL A 30 -3.02 -5.73 -17.30
N GLU A 31 -2.19 -6.76 -17.47
CA GLU A 31 -2.50 -7.93 -18.31
C GLU A 31 -3.74 -8.68 -17.82
N LYS A 32 -3.97 -8.72 -16.50
CA LYS A 32 -5.18 -9.29 -15.88
C LYS A 32 -6.37 -8.35 -15.86
N GLY A 33 -6.23 -7.11 -16.32
CA GLY A 33 -7.29 -6.10 -16.28
C GLY A 33 -7.70 -5.67 -14.87
N ILE A 34 -6.84 -5.84 -13.87
CA ILE A 34 -7.14 -5.56 -12.46
C ILE A 34 -6.85 -4.09 -12.16
N ARG A 35 -7.87 -3.37 -11.69
CA ARG A 35 -7.66 -2.01 -11.16
C ARG A 35 -7.07 -2.08 -9.76
N SER A 36 -5.91 -1.48 -9.54
CA SER A 36 -5.16 -1.65 -8.28
C SER A 36 -4.86 -0.33 -7.55
N PHE A 37 -4.96 -0.37 -6.22
CA PHE A 37 -4.75 0.78 -5.35
C PHE A 37 -3.80 0.44 -4.19
N ASP A 38 -2.75 1.25 -4.00
CA ASP A 38 -1.84 1.22 -2.84
C ASP A 38 -2.30 2.28 -1.82
N ILE A 39 -2.73 1.85 -0.64
CA ILE A 39 -3.26 2.72 0.40
C ILE A 39 -2.20 2.91 1.48
N VAL A 40 -1.57 4.07 1.48
CA VAL A 40 -0.55 4.50 2.44
C VAL A 40 -1.14 5.50 3.44
N GLY A 41 -0.47 5.72 4.57
CA GLY A 41 -0.97 6.67 5.56
C GLY A 41 -0.46 6.38 6.96
N ALA A 42 -0.69 7.34 7.87
CA ALA A 42 -0.26 7.19 9.25
C ALA A 42 -0.98 6.05 9.99
N ILE A 43 -0.38 5.63 11.11
CA ILE A 43 -1.04 4.74 12.07
C ILE A 43 -2.33 5.41 12.54
N GLY A 44 -3.44 4.68 12.50
CA GLY A 44 -4.73 5.18 12.98
C GLY A 44 -5.36 6.27 12.09
N ALA A 45 -4.83 6.56 10.90
CA ALA A 45 -5.44 7.53 9.96
C ALA A 45 -6.82 7.08 9.44
N GLY A 46 -7.13 5.78 9.57
CA GLY A 46 -8.41 5.18 9.18
C GLY A 46 -8.40 4.45 7.85
N LYS A 47 -7.24 3.93 7.41
CA LYS A 47 -7.08 3.13 6.19
C LYS A 47 -8.02 1.92 6.15
N THR A 48 -7.97 1.05 7.16
CA THR A 48 -8.88 -0.11 7.27
C THR A 48 -10.35 0.30 7.22
N SER A 49 -10.75 1.32 7.99
CA SER A 49 -12.14 1.77 8.05
C SER A 49 -12.63 2.37 6.72
N LEU A 50 -11.74 3.05 5.99
CA LEU A 50 -12.01 3.51 4.64
C LEU A 50 -12.23 2.31 3.71
N LEU A 51 -11.35 1.30 3.75
CA LEU A 51 -11.46 0.10 2.93
C LEU A 51 -12.73 -0.69 3.22
N GLU A 52 -13.10 -0.88 4.49
CA GLU A 52 -14.37 -1.52 4.86
C GLU A 52 -15.57 -0.85 4.17
N ARG A 53 -15.61 0.49 4.15
CA ARG A 53 -16.68 1.24 3.50
C ARG A 53 -16.64 1.18 1.98
N ILE A 54 -15.46 1.17 1.37
CA ILE A 54 -15.30 1.00 -0.07
C ILE A 54 -15.78 -0.40 -0.48
N VAL A 55 -15.31 -1.43 0.22
CA VAL A 55 -15.68 -2.83 -0.01
C VAL A 55 -17.18 -3.02 0.15
N GLU A 56 -17.77 -2.53 1.24
CA GLU A 56 -19.22 -2.63 1.50
C GLU A 56 -20.05 -2.07 0.33
N ARG A 57 -19.61 -0.96 -0.28
CA ARG A 57 -20.31 -0.32 -1.39
C ARG A 57 -20.09 -0.97 -2.74
N LEU A 58 -18.91 -1.55 -2.98
CA LEU A 58 -18.50 -1.99 -4.31
C LEU A 58 -18.58 -3.51 -4.52
N LYS A 59 -18.64 -4.32 -3.46
CA LYS A 59 -18.60 -5.80 -3.56
C LYS A 59 -19.78 -6.43 -4.33
N GLY A 60 -20.87 -5.68 -4.53
CA GLY A 60 -22.00 -6.13 -5.34
C GLY A 60 -21.80 -5.96 -6.85
N GLU A 61 -20.83 -5.13 -7.24
CA GLU A 61 -20.55 -4.78 -8.65
C GLU A 61 -19.18 -5.30 -9.12
N TYR A 62 -18.24 -5.48 -8.20
CA TYR A 62 -16.86 -5.88 -8.50
C TYR A 62 -16.40 -7.06 -7.63
N ARG A 63 -15.58 -7.92 -8.21
CA ARG A 63 -14.84 -8.96 -7.48
C ARG A 63 -13.62 -8.34 -6.84
N ILE A 64 -13.69 -8.13 -5.53
CA ILE A 64 -12.67 -7.39 -4.79
C ILE A 64 -11.71 -8.34 -4.07
N ALA A 65 -10.42 -8.06 -4.20
CA ALA A 65 -9.37 -8.60 -3.34
C ALA A 65 -8.74 -7.49 -2.50
N VAL A 66 -8.41 -7.80 -1.25
CA VAL A 66 -7.71 -6.90 -0.34
C VAL A 66 -6.48 -7.59 0.23
N ILE A 67 -5.34 -6.92 0.15
CA ILE A 67 -4.09 -7.34 0.77
C ILE A 67 -3.76 -6.34 1.88
N THR A 68 -3.55 -6.81 3.10
CA THR A 68 -3.18 -5.97 4.25
C THR A 68 -1.74 -6.22 4.66
N GLY A 69 -0.97 -5.17 4.85
CA GLY A 69 0.40 -5.21 5.38
C GLY A 69 0.44 -4.71 6.82
N ASP A 70 0.79 -5.59 7.75
CA ASP A 70 1.01 -5.25 9.15
C ASP A 70 2.18 -6.04 9.72
N VAL A 71 2.79 -5.51 10.78
CA VAL A 71 4.01 -6.01 11.40
C VAL A 71 3.80 -7.42 11.95
N THR A 72 2.69 -7.67 12.66
CA THR A 72 2.43 -8.99 13.26
C THR A 72 0.97 -9.38 13.37
N THR A 73 0.03 -8.44 13.33
CA THR A 73 -1.38 -8.75 13.63
C THR A 73 -2.15 -9.15 12.39
N ARG A 74 -3.33 -9.75 12.60
CA ARG A 74 -4.34 -10.02 11.57
C ARG A 74 -5.57 -9.14 11.70
N ILE A 75 -5.51 -8.11 12.55
CA ILE A 75 -6.69 -7.33 12.96
C ILE A 75 -7.36 -6.71 11.72
N ASP A 76 -6.58 -6.14 10.81
CA ASP A 76 -7.12 -5.49 9.61
C ASP A 76 -7.68 -6.50 8.60
N ALA A 77 -6.96 -7.61 8.35
CA ALA A 77 -7.45 -8.70 7.51
C ALA A 77 -8.75 -9.31 8.04
N ASP A 78 -8.84 -9.55 9.35
CA ASP A 78 -10.02 -10.13 9.99
C ASP A 78 -11.22 -9.18 9.93
N ARG A 79 -10.99 -7.87 10.02
CA ARG A 79 -12.05 -6.87 9.84
C ARG A 79 -12.58 -6.86 8.41
N ILE A 80 -11.68 -6.83 7.42
CA ILE A 80 -12.06 -6.74 6.00
C ILE A 80 -12.71 -8.03 5.51
N SER A 81 -12.21 -9.19 5.92
CA SER A 81 -12.77 -10.50 5.53
C SER A 81 -14.22 -10.70 5.97
N ARG A 82 -14.67 -10.06 7.06
CA ARG A 82 -16.08 -10.08 7.51
C ARG A 82 -17.05 -9.48 6.48
N HIS A 83 -16.54 -8.72 5.51
CA HIS A 83 -17.34 -8.19 4.40
C HIS A 83 -17.55 -9.20 3.27
N GLY A 84 -16.93 -10.38 3.34
CA GLY A 84 -17.08 -11.47 2.37
C GLY A 84 -16.19 -11.36 1.14
N VAL A 85 -15.09 -10.60 1.20
CA VAL A 85 -14.14 -10.43 0.09
C VAL A 85 -12.85 -11.21 0.30
N LYS A 86 -12.17 -11.53 -0.81
CA LYS A 86 -10.86 -12.21 -0.77
C LYS A 86 -9.87 -11.32 -0.01
N THR A 87 -9.36 -11.82 1.11
CA THR A 87 -8.48 -11.03 1.99
C THR A 87 -7.21 -11.81 2.31
N LEU A 88 -6.05 -11.16 2.19
CA LEU A 88 -4.76 -11.76 2.48
C LEU A 88 -3.92 -10.84 3.38
N GLN A 89 -3.40 -11.39 4.47
CA GLN A 89 -2.46 -10.68 5.33
C GLN A 89 -1.01 -10.96 4.91
N ILE A 90 -0.23 -9.91 4.72
CA ILE A 90 1.23 -9.94 4.67
C ILE A 90 1.74 -9.57 6.06
N ASN A 91 2.51 -10.47 6.67
CA ASN A 91 3.28 -10.16 7.87
C ASN A 91 4.62 -9.57 7.42
N THR A 92 4.85 -8.30 7.71
CA THR A 92 6.06 -7.58 7.29
C THR A 92 7.24 -7.78 8.24
N GLY A 93 7.03 -8.47 9.37
CA GLY A 93 8.05 -8.76 10.37
C GLY A 93 8.51 -7.51 11.09
N ARG A 94 9.54 -6.84 10.56
CA ARG A 94 10.06 -5.56 11.08
C ARG A 94 10.12 -4.46 10.03
N GLU A 95 9.67 -4.74 8.81
CA GLU A 95 9.70 -3.77 7.71
C GLU A 95 8.65 -2.67 7.94
N CYS A 96 9.07 -1.43 7.72
CA CYS A 96 8.26 -0.23 7.94
C CYS A 96 7.38 0.16 6.73
N ALA A 97 7.47 -0.59 5.62
CA ALA A 97 6.66 -0.44 4.41
C ALA A 97 6.54 -1.78 3.67
N LEU A 98 5.47 -1.94 2.89
CA LEU A 98 5.43 -2.94 1.84
C LEU A 98 6.31 -2.54 0.66
N THR A 99 6.81 -3.54 -0.05
CA THR A 99 7.63 -3.46 -1.25
C THR A 99 6.95 -4.27 -2.34
N ALA A 100 7.31 -4.05 -3.60
CA ALA A 100 6.78 -4.81 -4.72
C ALA A 100 7.11 -6.31 -4.61
N PHE A 101 8.19 -6.70 -3.92
CA PHE A 101 8.49 -8.10 -3.62
C PHE A 101 7.40 -8.75 -2.77
N PHE A 102 6.98 -8.08 -1.69
CA PHE A 102 5.89 -8.56 -0.84
C PHE A 102 4.60 -8.74 -1.64
N LEU A 103 4.24 -7.73 -2.45
CA LEU A 103 3.03 -7.78 -3.26
C LEU A 103 3.11 -8.90 -4.32
N LYS A 104 4.25 -9.05 -5.01
CA LYS A 104 4.45 -10.12 -6.00
C LYS A 104 4.26 -11.51 -5.40
N GLU A 105 4.80 -11.77 -4.21
CA GLU A 105 4.60 -13.07 -3.54
C GLU A 105 3.15 -13.26 -3.05
N ALA A 106 2.49 -12.19 -2.63
CA ALA A 106 1.09 -12.23 -2.21
C ALA A 106 0.15 -12.54 -3.40
N LEU A 107 0.39 -11.95 -4.57
CA LEU A 107 -0.40 -12.16 -5.78
C LEU A 107 -0.37 -13.61 -6.26
N LYS A 108 0.71 -14.37 -6.02
CA LYS A 108 0.77 -15.81 -6.33
C LYS A 108 -0.22 -16.65 -5.53
N LYS A 109 -0.76 -16.13 -4.43
CA LYS A 109 -1.72 -16.81 -3.55
C LYS A 109 -3.17 -16.45 -3.85
N ILE A 110 -3.40 -15.58 -4.82
CA ILE A 110 -4.73 -15.12 -5.22
C ILE A 110 -5.00 -15.64 -6.63
N ASP A 111 -6.19 -16.20 -6.84
CA ASP A 111 -6.67 -16.44 -8.20
C ASP A 111 -7.09 -15.11 -8.82
N LEU A 112 -6.19 -14.55 -9.65
CA LEU A 112 -6.33 -13.24 -10.28
C LEU A 112 -7.37 -13.20 -11.40
N GLU A 113 -7.78 -14.35 -11.96
CA GLU A 113 -8.87 -14.39 -12.95
C GLU A 113 -10.22 -13.98 -12.35
N ASP A 114 -10.32 -14.06 -11.02
CA ASP A 114 -11.52 -13.77 -10.25
C ASP A 114 -11.37 -12.52 -9.37
N VAL A 115 -10.68 -11.51 -9.89
CA VAL A 115 -10.47 -10.20 -9.27
C VAL A 115 -10.63 -9.12 -10.33
N ASP A 116 -11.45 -8.11 -10.06
CA ASP A 116 -11.57 -6.90 -10.88
C ASP A 116 -10.84 -5.71 -10.23
N VAL A 117 -10.85 -5.67 -8.89
CA VAL A 117 -10.26 -4.57 -8.11
C VAL A 117 -9.40 -5.13 -6.97
N LEU A 118 -8.17 -4.62 -6.86
CA LEU A 118 -7.23 -4.94 -5.81
C LEU A 118 -6.95 -3.70 -4.94
N PHE A 119 -7.17 -3.83 -3.63
CA PHE A 119 -6.71 -2.85 -2.65
C PHE A 119 -5.54 -3.41 -1.85
N VAL A 120 -4.48 -2.64 -1.68
CA VAL A 120 -3.32 -3.00 -0.87
C VAL A 120 -3.18 -2.00 0.27
N GLU A 121 -3.58 -2.37 1.48
CA GLU A 121 -3.34 -1.56 2.67
C GLU A 121 -1.88 -1.69 3.11
N ASN A 122 -1.14 -0.60 3.03
CA ASN A 122 0.26 -0.54 3.42
C ASN A 122 0.41 -0.36 4.94
N VAL A 123 1.63 -0.56 5.45
CA VAL A 123 1.96 -0.34 6.87
C VAL A 123 1.69 1.12 7.24
N GLY A 124 1.27 1.36 8.49
CA GLY A 124 1.06 2.71 9.02
C GLY A 124 2.35 3.53 9.11
N ASN A 125 2.73 4.24 8.04
CA ASN A 125 3.94 5.04 7.97
C ASN A 125 3.80 6.13 6.88
N LEU A 126 4.34 7.32 7.14
CA LEU A 126 4.32 8.45 6.19
C LEU A 126 5.69 8.73 5.53
N ILE A 127 6.71 7.93 5.85
CA ILE A 127 8.10 8.09 5.42
C ILE A 127 8.49 6.93 4.50
N CYS A 128 8.70 5.72 5.05
CA CYS A 128 9.23 4.58 4.29
C CYS A 128 8.46 4.22 3.01
N PRO A 129 7.10 4.26 2.97
CA PRO A 129 6.36 3.92 1.75
C PRO A 129 6.64 4.86 0.57
N ALA A 130 7.27 6.01 0.81
CA ALA A 130 7.63 6.95 -0.24
C ALA A 130 8.70 6.40 -1.19
N ASP A 131 9.60 5.56 -0.70
CA ASP A 131 10.72 5.02 -1.47
C ASP A 131 10.37 3.70 -2.19
N TYR A 132 9.28 3.04 -1.79
CA TYR A 132 8.90 1.73 -2.30
C TYR A 132 7.56 1.79 -3.05
N MET A 133 7.63 1.87 -4.37
CA MET A 133 6.47 1.67 -5.24
C MET A 133 6.09 0.18 -5.30
N LEU A 134 4.80 -0.11 -5.23
CA LEU A 134 4.30 -1.50 -5.29
C LEU A 134 4.00 -1.99 -6.71
N GLY A 135 3.80 -1.08 -7.66
CA GLY A 135 3.31 -1.40 -9.01
C GLY A 135 1.79 -1.34 -9.17
N CYS A 136 1.06 -0.80 -8.18
CA CYS A 136 -0.37 -0.51 -8.30
C CYS A 136 -0.64 0.69 -9.22
N ASP A 137 -1.84 0.76 -9.80
CA ASP A 137 -2.22 1.82 -10.74
C ASP A 137 -2.34 3.19 -10.10
N LYS A 138 -2.80 3.21 -8.84
CA LYS A 138 -3.03 4.44 -8.08
C LYS A 138 -2.53 4.30 -6.65
N ARG A 139 -1.95 5.37 -6.13
CA ARG A 139 -1.58 5.50 -4.72
C ARG A 139 -2.51 6.47 -4.01
N MET A 140 -3.04 6.05 -2.87
CA MET A 140 -3.94 6.80 -2.01
C MET A 140 -3.25 7.08 -0.67
N VAL A 141 -3.00 8.33 -0.33
CA VAL A 141 -2.49 8.72 0.99
C VAL A 141 -3.64 9.11 1.91
N VAL A 142 -3.71 8.47 3.08
CA VAL A 142 -4.71 8.74 4.11
C VAL A 142 -4.04 9.37 5.32
N VAL A 143 -4.47 10.57 5.68
CA VAL A 143 -4.13 11.26 6.93
C VAL A 143 -5.42 11.67 7.63
N SER A 144 -5.33 12.04 8.90
CA SER A 144 -6.47 12.45 9.72
C SER A 144 -6.23 13.75 10.46
N LEU A 145 -7.31 14.44 10.84
CA LEU A 145 -7.19 15.68 11.62
C LEU A 145 -6.43 15.52 12.94
N THR A 146 -6.50 14.33 13.54
CA THR A 146 -5.80 14.00 14.80
C THR A 146 -4.28 13.98 14.68
N GLU A 147 -3.73 13.97 13.47
CA GLU A 147 -2.27 14.04 13.22
C GLU A 147 -1.72 15.47 13.24
N GLY A 148 -2.61 16.45 13.35
CA GLY A 148 -2.29 17.86 13.45
C GLY A 148 -2.15 18.58 12.10
N PRO A 149 -2.22 19.93 12.11
CA PRO A 149 -2.41 20.73 10.90
C PRO A 149 -1.21 20.74 9.95
N TYR A 150 -0.04 20.30 10.42
CA TYR A 150 1.21 20.34 9.64
C TYR A 150 1.58 18.99 9.01
N VAL A 151 0.76 17.94 9.16
CA VAL A 151 1.09 16.58 8.70
C VAL A 151 1.47 16.53 7.21
N VAL A 152 0.73 17.25 6.36
CA VAL A 152 0.99 17.33 4.91
C VAL A 152 2.32 18.02 4.63
N LYS A 153 2.57 19.16 5.27
CA LYS A 153 3.81 19.95 5.08
C LYS A 153 5.05 19.20 5.59
N LYS A 154 4.90 18.38 6.62
CA LYS A 154 6.00 17.57 7.18
C LYS A 154 6.35 16.35 6.33
N HIS A 155 5.44 15.85 5.50
CA HIS A 155 5.65 14.63 4.70
C HIS A 155 5.41 14.88 3.19
N PRO A 156 5.99 15.93 2.59
CA PRO A 156 5.60 16.39 1.26
C PRO A 156 5.85 15.37 0.15
N LEU A 157 6.85 14.50 0.30
CA LEU A 157 7.20 13.52 -0.71
C LEU A 157 6.06 12.51 -0.93
N LEU A 158 5.53 11.92 0.15
CA LEU A 158 4.46 10.92 0.04
C LEU A 158 3.20 11.50 -0.62
N PHE A 159 2.88 12.76 -0.34
CA PHE A 159 1.75 13.44 -0.99
C PHE A 159 2.03 13.73 -2.47
N LYS A 160 3.25 14.12 -2.85
CA LYS A 160 3.62 14.40 -4.24
C LYS A 160 3.53 13.18 -5.15
N ILE A 161 3.83 12.00 -4.62
CA ILE A 161 3.83 10.73 -5.37
C ILE A 161 2.50 9.97 -5.24
N SER A 162 1.52 10.51 -4.50
CA SER A 162 0.19 9.92 -4.38
C SER A 162 -0.76 10.57 -5.37
N ASP A 163 -1.61 9.77 -6.00
CA ASP A 163 -2.64 10.26 -6.92
C ASP A 163 -3.85 10.86 -6.19
N ILE A 164 -4.15 10.33 -5.00
CA ILE A 164 -5.34 10.69 -4.22
C ILE A 164 -4.89 10.98 -2.79
N ALA A 165 -5.30 12.12 -2.26
CA ALA A 165 -5.08 12.49 -0.85
C ALA A 165 -6.41 12.53 -0.10
N ILE A 166 -6.47 11.86 1.04
CA ILE A 166 -7.66 11.76 1.89
C ILE A 166 -7.35 12.38 3.24
N ILE A 167 -8.12 13.42 3.60
CA ILE A 167 -8.12 14.02 4.93
C ILE A 167 -9.32 13.46 5.68
N ASN A 168 -9.07 12.52 6.59
CA ASN A 168 -10.08 11.77 7.32
C ASN A 168 -10.38 12.37 8.70
N LYS A 169 -11.44 11.86 9.34
CA LYS A 169 -11.91 12.26 10.67
C LYS A 169 -12.24 13.75 10.78
N VAL A 170 -12.84 14.29 9.73
CA VAL A 170 -13.21 15.72 9.65
C VAL A 170 -14.31 16.11 10.63
N ASP A 171 -15.05 15.12 11.12
CA ASP A 171 -16.06 15.19 12.16
C ASP A 171 -15.49 15.47 13.56
N LEU A 172 -14.18 15.25 13.78
CA LEU A 172 -13.51 15.52 15.07
C LEU A 172 -13.08 16.98 15.24
N LYS A 173 -13.76 17.92 14.55
CA LYS A 173 -13.53 19.36 14.71
C LYS A 173 -14.42 19.97 15.78
#